data_AF-A0A1C6LWU2-F1
#
_entry.id   AF-A0A1C6LWU2-F1
#
_cell.length_a   1.000
_cell.length_b   1.000
_cell.length_c   1.000
_cell.angle_alpha   90.00
_cell.angle_beta   90.00
_cell.angle_gamma   90.00
#
_symmetry.space_group_name_H-M   'P 1'
#
loop_
_entity.id
_entity.type
_entity.pdbx_description
1 polymer ?
#
loop_
_entity_poly.entity_id
_entity_poly.type
_entity_poly.pdbx_seq_one_letter_code
_entity_poly.pdbx_strand_id
1 'polypeptide(L)'
;MSTELDGIRWLYAFTDEEALARFALSRGSEPGTEWRYVTASGARVLDVLVPACEGPTGVALDAGSEQGALFPPMAGIVPDSAAVDISTDGISGVAHKGEE
;
A
#
# COMPACT_ATOMS: atom_id res chain seq x y z
N MET A 1 -5.33 -7.98 1.60
CA MET A 1 -4.67 -7.74 2.91
C MET A 1 -4.51 -6.25 3.10
N SER A 2 -4.59 -5.76 4.33
CA SER A 2 -4.31 -4.35 4.65
C SER A 2 -3.66 -4.23 6.03
N THR A 3 -3.03 -3.08 6.29
CA THR A 3 -2.56 -2.69 7.63
C THR A 3 -3.12 -1.31 7.98
N GLU A 4 -3.11 -0.93 9.26
CA GLU A 4 -3.46 0.43 9.69
C GLU A 4 -2.20 1.15 10.20
N LEU A 5 -1.98 2.37 9.75
CA LEU A 5 -0.86 3.23 10.14
C LEU A 5 -1.32 4.70 10.05
N ASP A 6 -1.11 5.47 11.12
CA ASP A 6 -1.53 6.88 11.23
C ASP A 6 -3.02 7.13 10.94
N GLY A 7 -3.88 6.17 11.32
CA GLY A 7 -5.33 6.25 11.06
C GLY A 7 -5.71 6.01 9.60
N ILE A 8 -4.76 5.62 8.75
CA ILE A 8 -4.98 5.25 7.34
C ILE A 8 -4.91 3.73 7.21
N ARG A 9 -5.88 3.18 6.49
CA ARG A 9 -5.86 1.79 6.02
C ARG A 9 -5.01 1.68 4.76
N TRP A 10 -3.95 0.89 4.81
CA TRP A 10 -3.06 0.65 3.68
C TRP A 10 -3.38 -0.68 3.01
N LEU A 11 -3.91 -0.62 1.79
CA LEU A 11 -4.08 -1.78 0.93
C LEU A 11 -2.73 -2.18 0.33
N TYR A 12 -2.34 -3.44 0.49
CA TYR A 12 -1.16 -3.94 -0.18
C TYR A 12 -1.48 -4.27 -1.64
N ALA A 13 -0.72 -3.66 -2.55
CA ALA A 13 -0.73 -3.96 -3.97
C ALA A 13 0.67 -4.42 -4.38
N PHE A 14 0.74 -5.29 -5.38
CA PHE A 14 2.00 -5.80 -5.90
C PHE A 14 1.99 -5.72 -7.40
N THR A 15 3.14 -5.40 -7.98
CA THR A 15 3.31 -5.32 -9.44
C THR A 15 3.28 -6.70 -10.09
N ASP A 16 3.75 -7.71 -9.37
CA ASP A 16 3.74 -9.11 -9.80
C ASP A 16 3.66 -10.10 -8.62
N GLU A 17 3.57 -11.37 -8.95
CA GLU A 17 3.45 -12.47 -7.97
C GLU A 17 4.75 -12.72 -7.20
N GLU A 18 5.92 -12.41 -7.77
CA GLU A 18 7.21 -12.56 -7.10
C GLU A 18 7.35 -11.53 -5.97
N ALA A 19 6.93 -10.28 -6.23
CA ALA A 19 6.86 -9.23 -5.22
C ALA A 19 5.90 -9.60 -4.06
N LEU A 20 4.72 -10.14 -4.38
CA LEU A 20 3.79 -10.67 -3.37
C LEU A 20 4.41 -11.81 -2.56
N ALA A 21 5.04 -12.78 -3.22
CA ALA A 21 5.65 -13.93 -2.56
C ALA A 21 6.80 -13.49 -1.63
N ARG A 22 7.65 -12.56 -2.08
CA ARG A 22 8.73 -12.00 -1.26
C ARG A 22 8.20 -11.27 -0.03
N PHE A 23 7.12 -10.51 -0.18
CA PHE A 23 6.45 -9.87 0.95
C PHE A 23 5.84 -10.89 1.91
N ALA A 24 5.15 -11.91 1.40
CA ALA A 24 4.57 -12.95 2.25
C ALA A 24 5.65 -13.70 3.07
N LEU A 25 6.77 -14.03 2.43
CA LEU A 25 7.93 -14.66 3.09
C LEU A 25 8.52 -13.76 4.17
N SER A 26 8.68 -12.45 3.92
CA SER A 26 9.20 -11.52 4.92
C SER A 26 8.27 -11.35 6.13
N ARG A 27 6.97 -11.62 5.94
CA ARG A 27 5.95 -11.65 6.99
C ARG A 27 5.86 -13.01 7.73
N GLY A 28 6.73 -13.97 7.41
CA GLY A 28 6.81 -15.27 8.08
C GLY A 28 5.94 -16.36 7.49
N SER A 29 5.49 -16.21 6.24
CA SER A 29 4.70 -17.23 5.54
C SER A 29 5.57 -18.40 5.08
N GLU A 30 4.99 -19.59 5.01
CA GLU A 30 5.71 -20.76 4.51
C GLU A 30 5.93 -20.68 3.00
N PRO A 31 7.10 -21.12 2.49
CA PRO A 31 7.36 -21.17 1.05
C PRO A 31 6.34 -22.11 0.37
N GLY A 32 5.72 -21.63 -0.71
CA GLY A 32 4.67 -22.37 -1.43
C GLY A 32 3.25 -22.17 -0.88
N THR A 33 3.04 -21.28 0.09
CA THR A 33 1.69 -20.88 0.51
C THR A 33 0.93 -20.28 -0.67
N GLU A 34 -0.24 -20.84 -0.99
CA GLU A 34 -1.12 -20.30 -2.02
C GLU A 34 -1.87 -19.06 -1.50
N TRP A 35 -1.66 -17.93 -2.16
CA TRP A 35 -2.32 -16.67 -1.83
C TRP A 35 -3.47 -16.38 -2.76
N ARG A 36 -4.60 -15.93 -2.20
CA ARG A 36 -5.69 -15.37 -2.99
C ARG A 36 -5.40 -13.90 -3.26
N TYR A 37 -5.15 -13.58 -4.51
CA TYR A 37 -5.02 -12.22 -5.01
C TYR A 37 -6.02 -11.97 -6.14
N VAL A 38 -6.22 -10.70 -6.46
CA VAL A 38 -6.98 -10.27 -7.62
C VAL A 38 -6.08 -9.39 -8.47
N THR A 39 -6.18 -9.53 -9.79
CA THR A 39 -5.49 -8.64 -10.72
C THR A 39 -6.43 -7.49 -11.08
N ALA A 40 -5.93 -6.27 -10.93
CA ALA A 40 -6.67 -5.06 -11.24
C ALA A 40 -5.71 -4.01 -11.84
N SER A 41 -6.23 -3.15 -12.70
CA SER A 41 -5.49 -1.97 -13.16
C SER A 41 -5.24 -1.03 -11.98
N GLY A 42 -4.05 -0.42 -11.90
CA GLY A 42 -3.71 0.54 -10.86
C GLY A 42 -4.74 1.66 -10.72
N ALA A 43 -5.22 2.21 -11.84
CA ALA A 43 -6.29 3.22 -11.84
C ALA A 43 -7.58 2.68 -11.22
N ARG A 44 -7.97 1.43 -11.52
CA ARG A 44 -9.17 0.82 -10.92
C ARG A 44 -9.03 0.62 -9.42
N VAL A 45 -7.82 0.32 -8.92
CA VAL A 45 -7.58 0.23 -7.48
C VAL A 45 -7.85 1.59 -6.83
N LEU A 46 -7.30 2.66 -7.38
CA LEU A 46 -7.41 4.02 -6.82
C LEU A 46 -8.81 4.63 -7.01
N ASP A 47 -9.43 4.41 -8.16
CA ASP A 47 -10.70 5.06 -8.53
C ASP A 47 -11.94 4.31 -8.05
N VAL A 48 -11.83 3.01 -7.78
CA VAL A 48 -12.97 2.15 -7.46
C VAL A 48 -12.81 1.44 -6.12
N LEU A 49 -11.67 0.79 -5.87
CA LEU A 49 -11.51 0.01 -4.64
C LEU A 49 -11.30 0.90 -3.42
N VAL A 50 -10.47 1.94 -3.55
CA VAL A 50 -10.22 2.89 -2.46
C VAL A 50 -11.51 3.60 -2.02
N PRO A 51 -12.32 4.20 -2.91
CA PRO A 51 -13.58 4.85 -2.51
C PRO A 51 -14.65 3.89 -1.96
N ALA A 52 -14.54 2.59 -2.27
CA ALA A 52 -15.43 1.57 -1.72
C ALA A 52 -15.03 1.10 -0.31
N CYS A 53 -13.82 1.46 0.17
CA CYS A 53 -13.38 1.14 1.52
C CYS A 53 -13.95 2.13 2.54
N GLU A 54 -14.27 1.64 3.73
CA GLU A 54 -14.71 2.50 4.83
C GLU A 54 -13.52 3.25 5.44
N GLY A 55 -13.55 4.58 5.36
CA GLY A 55 -12.53 5.45 5.95
C GLY A 55 -11.30 5.69 5.07
N PRO A 56 -10.31 6.45 5.57
CA PRO A 56 -9.13 6.87 4.81
C PRO A 56 -8.31 5.65 4.37
N THR A 57 -8.17 5.45 3.06
CA THR A 57 -7.54 4.25 2.51
C THR A 57 -6.45 4.58 1.49
N GLY A 58 -5.20 4.30 1.83
CA GLY A 58 -4.05 4.40 0.94
C GLY A 58 -3.65 3.07 0.30
N VAL A 59 -2.75 3.12 -0.67
CA VAL A 59 -2.18 1.92 -1.32
C VAL A 59 -0.67 1.88 -1.08
N ALA A 60 -0.20 0.75 -0.57
CA ALA A 60 1.22 0.44 -0.44
C ALA A 60 1.60 -0.55 -1.55
N LEU A 61 2.28 -0.06 -2.58
CA LEU A 61 2.76 -0.84 -3.72
C LEU A 61 4.12 -1.46 -3.39
N ASP A 62 4.26 -2.76 -3.61
CA ASP A 62 5.50 -3.52 -3.40
C ASP A 62 6.13 -3.26 -2.03
N ALA A 63 5.30 -3.30 -0.99
CA ALA A 63 5.72 -3.01 0.38
C ALA A 63 6.93 -3.85 0.80
N GLY A 64 7.97 -3.20 1.33
CA GLY A 64 9.21 -3.86 1.74
C GLY A 64 10.17 -4.23 0.60
N SER A 65 9.90 -3.78 -0.63
CA SER A 65 10.85 -3.82 -1.75
C SER A 65 11.60 -2.48 -1.90
N GLU A 66 12.75 -2.49 -2.58
CA GLU A 66 13.52 -1.27 -2.88
C GLU A 66 12.78 -0.33 -3.85
N GLN A 67 11.85 -0.87 -4.63
CA GLN A 67 10.99 -0.15 -5.57
C GLN A 67 9.61 0.15 -4.96
N GLY A 68 9.42 -0.12 -3.67
CA GLY A 68 8.15 0.09 -2.97
C GLY A 68 7.73 1.56 -2.97
N ALA A 69 6.43 1.80 -3.11
CA ALA A 69 5.85 3.14 -3.16
C ALA A 69 4.57 3.23 -2.32
N LEU A 70 4.33 4.39 -1.72
CA LEU A 70 3.10 4.69 -0.99
C LEU A 70 2.27 5.72 -1.75
N PHE A 71 1.00 5.41 -1.93
CA PHE A 71 -0.01 6.26 -2.52
C PHE A 71 -1.02 6.63 -1.43
N PRO A 72 -0.80 7.74 -0.70
CA PRO A 72 -1.71 8.14 0.35
C PRO A 72 -3.08 8.57 -0.22
N PRO A 73 -4.14 8.52 0.59
CA PRO A 73 -5.48 8.96 0.21
C PRO A 73 -5.56 10.49 0.13
N MET A 74 -4.84 11.12 -0.80
CA MET A 74 -4.85 12.58 -0.99
C MET A 74 -5.39 12.98 -2.37
N ALA A 75 -5.82 14.23 -2.47
CA ALA A 75 -6.30 14.80 -3.73
C ALA A 75 -5.20 14.72 -4.81
N GLY A 76 -5.58 14.30 -6.02
CA GLY A 76 -4.65 14.06 -7.13
C GLY A 76 -4.05 12.65 -7.18
N ILE A 77 -4.21 11.85 -6.12
CA ILE A 77 -3.88 10.40 -6.13
C ILE A 77 -5.16 9.56 -6.20
N VAL A 78 -6.15 9.91 -5.37
CA VAL A 78 -7.45 9.26 -5.31
C VAL A 78 -8.55 10.27 -5.68
N PRO A 79 -9.76 9.80 -6.05
CA PRO A 79 -10.90 10.70 -6.26
C PRO A 79 -11.19 11.57 -5.05
N ASP A 80 -11.65 12.80 -5.27
CA ASP A 80 -11.87 13.79 -4.20
C ASP A 80 -12.81 13.29 -3.09
N SER A 81 -13.76 12.40 -3.41
CA SER A 81 -14.67 11.80 -2.42
C SER A 81 -13.98 10.90 -1.39
N ALA A 82 -12.80 10.37 -1.72
CA ALA A 82 -12.00 9.49 -0.88
C ALA A 82 -10.71 10.17 -0.38
N ALA A 83 -10.42 11.38 -0.87
CA ALA A 83 -9.26 12.15 -0.45
C ALA A 83 -9.45 12.69 0.97
N VAL A 84 -8.37 12.62 1.75
CA VAL A 84 -8.23 13.26 3.05
C VAL A 84 -7.09 14.26 2.99
N ASP A 85 -7.27 15.35 3.74
CA ASP A 85 -6.24 16.38 3.87
C ASP A 85 -5.21 15.91 4.91
N ILE A 86 -4.24 15.13 4.43
CA ILE A 86 -3.12 14.67 5.24
C ILE A 86 -2.01 15.72 5.21
N SER A 87 -1.81 16.44 6.31
CA SER A 87 -0.60 17.22 6.51
C SER A 87 0.61 16.28 6.39
N THR A 88 1.48 16.51 5.40
CA THR A 88 2.71 15.74 5.08
C THR A 88 3.69 15.52 6.25
N ASP A 89 3.42 16.07 7.43
CA ASP A 89 4.24 15.94 8.64
C ASP A 89 4.34 14.48 9.16
N GLY A 90 3.33 13.64 8.89
CA GLY A 90 3.24 12.27 9.43
C GLY A 90 3.86 11.15 8.59
N ILE A 91 4.15 11.35 7.30
CA ILE A 91 4.65 10.27 6.41
C ILE A 91 6.17 10.19 6.29
N SER A 92 6.90 11.08 6.98
CA SER A 92 8.36 11.10 6.98
C SER A 92 8.92 10.11 8.01
N GLY A 93 8.72 8.82 7.77
CA GLY A 93 9.15 7.73 8.65
C GLY A 93 9.90 6.63 7.91
N VAL A 94 11.22 6.60 8.09
CA VAL A 94 12.21 5.57 7.67
C VAL A 94 12.83 5.77 6.28
N ALA A 95 13.68 6.80 6.17
CA ALA A 95 14.88 6.75 5.34
C ALA A 95 16.01 7.62 5.92
N HIS A 96 16.60 7.18 7.04
CA HIS A 96 18.00 7.43 7.45
C HIS A 96 18.25 6.61 8.73
N LYS A 97 19.32 5.83 8.91
CA LYS A 97 20.72 6.09 8.55
C LYS A 97 21.55 4.79 8.72
N GLY A 98 22.09 4.24 7.64
CA GLY A 98 23.42 3.62 7.64
C GLY A 98 24.35 4.62 6.92
N GLU A 99 25.64 4.74 7.19
CA GLU A 99 26.57 4.05 8.07
C GLU A 99 27.81 4.99 8.08
N GLU A 100 28.49 5.13 9.22
CA GLU A 100 29.88 5.62 9.27
C GLU A 100 30.71 4.62 10.07
#